data_AF-A0A8R7P1D3-F1
#
_entry.id   AF-A0A8R7P1D3-F1
#
_cell.length_a   1.000
_cell.length_b   1.000
_cell.length_c   1.000
_cell.angle_alpha   90.00
_cell.angle_beta   90.00
_cell.angle_gamma   90.00
#
_symmetry.space_group_name_H-M   'P 1'
#
loop_
_entity.id
_entity.type
_entity.pdbx_description
1 polymer ?
#
loop_
_entity_poly.entity_id
_entity_poly.type
_entity_poly.pdbx_seq_one_letter_code
_entity_poly.pdbx_strand_id
1 'polypeptide(L)'
;MAPPSPAPAAALFLAALLVLSASPASAARPRSSSKVAAGPHDIPAVFAFGDSTLDPGNNNRLFTVVRADHAPYGRAFPAGVPPSGRFSDGKLITDYIVAALGIKDLLPAYHASGVTHADATTGASFASGGSGLDDITAHAVMVSTFSSQIADFQQLLSRIGEPQAADIAAKSLFILSAGTNDVTMNYYDLPFRALQYPTIDAYHDYLISCYQSYIQSLYKLGARRFIVAGMPPVGCLPMQKSLRGQQPPLGHGCVDLQNEEVQRYNAKLQQALAALEAASAGASISY
;
A
#
# COMPACT_ATOMS: atom_id res chain seq x y z
N MET A 1 37.10 36.00 -10.42
CA MET A 1 37.02 34.54 -10.21
C MET A 1 35.81 34.28 -9.33
N ALA A 2 34.74 33.74 -9.91
CA ALA A 2 33.51 33.39 -9.22
C ALA A 2 33.35 31.85 -9.26
N PRO A 3 32.75 31.21 -8.25
CA PRO A 3 32.60 29.76 -8.21
C PRO A 3 31.50 29.29 -9.18
N PRO A 4 31.59 28.05 -9.71
CA PRO A 4 30.56 27.50 -10.58
C PRO A 4 29.31 27.08 -9.79
N SER A 5 28.15 27.34 -10.38
CA SER A 5 26.82 26.89 -9.94
C SER A 5 26.66 25.36 -10.07
N PRO A 6 25.93 24.67 -9.17
CA PRO A 6 25.59 23.27 -9.35
C PRO A 6 24.48 23.10 -10.41
N ALA A 7 24.70 22.18 -11.34
CA ALA A 7 23.69 21.77 -12.32
C ALA A 7 22.60 20.90 -11.66
N PRO A 8 21.33 20.95 -12.10
CA PRO A 8 20.26 20.13 -11.56
C PRO A 8 20.33 18.72 -12.17
N ALA A 9 20.68 17.73 -11.36
CA ALA A 9 20.49 16.33 -11.67
C ALA A 9 19.02 15.95 -11.42
N ALA A 10 18.11 16.41 -12.28
CA ALA A 10 16.69 16.07 -12.20
C ALA A 10 16.03 16.18 -13.59
N ALA A 11 16.44 15.34 -14.54
CA ALA A 11 15.70 15.08 -15.77
C ALA A 11 16.37 13.95 -16.57
N LEU A 12 16.03 12.70 -16.28
CA LEU A 12 16.26 11.58 -17.19
C LEU A 12 15.32 10.42 -16.84
N PHE A 13 14.03 10.67 -16.93
CA PHE A 13 13.01 9.62 -17.02
C PHE A 13 11.95 10.05 -18.03
N LEU A 14 12.33 10.03 -19.31
CA LEU A 14 11.40 10.07 -20.42
C LEU A 14 11.95 9.19 -21.54
N ALA A 15 11.18 8.14 -21.85
CA ALA A 15 10.96 7.52 -23.16
C ALA A 15 11.02 5.98 -23.12
N ALA A 16 9.85 5.35 -23.13
CA ALA A 16 9.53 4.11 -23.86
C ALA A 16 8.02 3.84 -23.68
N LEU A 17 7.17 4.50 -24.48
CA LEU A 17 6.58 4.01 -25.74
C LEU A 17 5.33 3.15 -25.55
N LEU A 18 4.20 3.84 -25.74
CA LEU A 18 2.98 3.36 -26.38
C LEU A 18 3.23 2.24 -27.40
N VAL A 19 2.69 1.05 -27.14
CA VAL A 19 2.26 0.13 -28.20
C VAL A 19 0.89 -0.41 -27.82
N LEU A 20 -0.12 0.03 -28.58
CA LEU A 20 -1.46 -0.54 -28.60
C LEU A 20 -1.37 -2.01 -29.04
N SER A 21 -1.89 -2.93 -28.23
CA SER A 21 -2.43 -4.19 -28.74
C SER A 21 -3.92 -4.21 -28.41
N ALA A 22 -4.74 -4.07 -29.45
CA ALA A 22 -6.17 -4.27 -29.37
C ALA A 22 -6.44 -5.77 -29.49
N SER A 23 -6.83 -6.40 -28.38
CA SER A 23 -7.43 -7.74 -28.41
C SER A 23 -8.96 -7.58 -28.45
N PRO A 24 -9.68 -8.40 -29.23
CA PRO A 24 -11.13 -8.30 -29.33
C PRO A 24 -11.76 -8.70 -27.99
N ALA A 25 -12.55 -7.80 -27.42
CA ALA A 25 -13.32 -8.06 -26.21
C ALA A 25 -14.40 -9.11 -26.50
N SER A 26 -14.25 -10.30 -25.91
CA SER A 26 -15.35 -11.26 -25.86
C SER A 26 -16.39 -10.75 -24.86
N ALA A 27 -17.61 -10.50 -25.35
CA ALA A 27 -18.70 -9.96 -24.55
C ALA A 27 -19.14 -10.98 -23.48
N ALA A 28 -18.65 -10.83 -22.26
CA ALA A 28 -19.16 -11.56 -21.11
C ALA A 28 -20.54 -11.00 -20.71
N ARG A 29 -21.57 -11.87 -20.72
CA ARG A 29 -22.91 -11.55 -20.21
C ARG A 29 -22.84 -11.06 -18.76
N PRO A 30 -23.62 -10.04 -18.36
CA PRO A 30 -23.68 -9.61 -16.97
C PRO A 30 -24.33 -10.74 -16.15
N ARG A 31 -23.56 -11.36 -15.26
CA ARG A 31 -24.15 -12.17 -14.18
C ARG A 31 -24.78 -11.18 -13.19
N SER A 32 -26.07 -11.36 -12.96
CA SER A 32 -26.80 -10.73 -11.85
C SER A 32 -25.98 -10.91 -10.57
N SER A 33 -25.48 -9.80 -10.02
CA SER A 33 -24.90 -9.79 -8.68
C SER A 33 -26.06 -9.88 -7.70
N SER A 34 -26.31 -11.09 -7.20
CA SER A 34 -27.07 -11.22 -5.96
C SER A 34 -26.30 -10.46 -4.88
N LYS A 35 -26.88 -9.36 -4.38
CA LYS A 35 -26.41 -8.72 -3.14
C LYS A 35 -26.47 -9.80 -2.05
N VAL A 36 -25.31 -10.37 -1.73
CA VAL A 36 -25.17 -11.16 -0.51
C VAL A 36 -25.36 -10.16 0.61
N ALA A 37 -26.51 -10.22 1.28
CA ALA A 37 -26.73 -9.43 2.48
C ALA A 37 -25.74 -9.93 3.53
N ALA A 38 -24.74 -9.10 3.83
CA ALA A 38 -23.81 -9.36 4.92
C ALA A 38 -24.60 -9.35 6.23
N GLY A 39 -24.41 -10.38 7.06
CA GLY A 39 -24.93 -10.39 8.43
C GLY A 39 -24.30 -9.26 9.26
N PRO A 40 -24.80 -8.98 10.47
CA PRO A 40 -24.19 -7.99 11.34
C PRO A 40 -22.76 -8.42 11.70
N HIS A 41 -21.77 -7.74 11.13
CA HIS A 41 -20.37 -7.89 11.51
C HIS A 41 -20.03 -6.82 12.57
N ASP A 42 -19.37 -7.23 13.66
CA ASP A 42 -18.95 -6.32 14.77
C ASP A 42 -17.72 -5.45 14.41
N ILE A 43 -17.57 -5.05 13.15
CA ILE A 43 -16.45 -4.23 12.65
C ILE A 43 -17.03 -2.87 12.22
N PRO A 44 -16.91 -1.81 13.04
CA PRO A 44 -17.51 -0.50 12.74
C PRO A 44 -16.68 0.32 11.73
N ALA A 45 -15.38 0.06 11.61
CA ALA A 45 -14.49 0.80 10.73
C ALA A 45 -13.32 -0.05 10.21
N VAL A 46 -12.77 0.39 9.08
CA VAL A 46 -11.55 -0.17 8.46
C VAL A 46 -10.51 0.94 8.30
N PHE A 47 -9.31 0.73 8.82
CA PHE A 47 -8.18 1.63 8.65
C PHE A 47 -7.07 0.95 7.85
N ALA A 48 -6.57 1.60 6.80
CA ALA A 48 -5.56 1.03 5.92
C ALA A 48 -4.24 1.81 5.96
N PHE A 49 -3.11 1.10 5.97
CA PHE A 49 -1.76 1.65 6.07
C PHE A 49 -0.83 0.94 5.10
N GLY A 50 0.07 1.66 4.46
CA GLY A 50 1.03 1.09 3.53
C GLY A 50 1.25 1.91 2.28
N ASP A 51 1.27 1.22 1.15
CA ASP A 51 1.68 1.77 -0.15
C ASP A 51 0.53 1.97 -1.15
N SER A 52 0.86 2.04 -2.45
CA SER A 52 -0.05 2.25 -3.57
C SER A 52 -1.17 1.22 -3.66
N THR A 53 -0.97 0.01 -3.12
CA THR A 53 -1.99 -1.06 -3.11
C THR A 53 -3.21 -0.71 -2.25
N LEU A 54 -3.05 0.24 -1.32
CA LEU A 54 -4.07 0.66 -0.37
C LEU A 54 -4.35 2.17 -0.43
N ASP A 55 -3.68 2.93 -1.31
CA ASP A 55 -3.81 4.40 -1.42
C ASP A 55 -4.96 4.82 -2.36
N PRO A 56 -6.07 5.37 -1.84
CA PRO A 56 -7.18 5.82 -2.66
C PRO A 56 -7.02 7.25 -3.20
N GLY A 57 -5.92 7.94 -2.88
CA GLY A 57 -5.60 9.29 -3.35
C GLY A 57 -4.97 10.24 -2.31
N ASN A 58 -4.34 9.72 -1.24
CA ASN A 58 -3.58 10.55 -0.29
C ASN A 58 -2.43 11.29 -0.99
N ASN A 59 -1.78 10.65 -1.97
CA ASN A 59 -0.68 11.27 -2.71
C ASN A 59 -1.09 12.49 -3.56
N ASN A 60 -2.37 12.70 -3.84
CA ASN A 60 -2.84 13.83 -4.65
C ASN A 60 -2.55 15.20 -3.99
N ARG A 61 -2.30 15.21 -2.67
CA ARG A 61 -1.95 16.41 -1.90
C ARG A 61 -0.45 16.63 -1.74
N LEU A 62 0.36 15.67 -2.17
CA LEU A 62 1.81 15.72 -2.01
C LEU A 62 2.47 16.30 -3.26
N PHE A 63 3.62 16.95 -3.06
CA PHE A 63 4.49 17.38 -4.16
C PHE A 63 5.34 16.19 -4.63
N THR A 64 4.70 15.24 -5.29
CA THR A 64 5.30 13.99 -5.76
C THR A 64 4.84 13.66 -7.19
N VAL A 65 5.67 12.89 -7.90
CA VAL A 65 5.30 12.26 -9.17
C VAL A 65 4.52 10.96 -8.98
N VAL A 66 4.51 10.41 -7.76
CA VAL A 66 3.82 9.14 -7.44
C VAL A 66 2.34 9.44 -7.21
N ARG A 67 1.60 9.74 -8.28
CA ARG A 67 0.15 9.98 -8.24
C ARG A 67 -0.57 9.10 -9.25
N ALA A 68 -1.84 8.87 -8.98
CA ALA A 68 -2.74 8.10 -9.85
C ALA A 68 -4.06 8.86 -10.10
N ASP A 69 -4.01 10.19 -10.08
CA ASP A 69 -5.11 11.13 -10.34
C ASP A 69 -5.21 11.52 -11.82
N HIS A 70 -4.66 10.70 -12.71
CA HIS A 70 -4.62 10.93 -14.15
C HIS A 70 -4.83 9.63 -14.93
N ALA A 71 -5.10 9.75 -16.24
CA ALA A 71 -5.18 8.58 -17.11
C ALA A 71 -3.84 7.80 -17.13
N PRO A 72 -3.86 6.45 -17.20
CA PRO A 72 -5.02 5.59 -17.45
C PRO A 72 -5.78 5.13 -16.20
N TYR A 73 -5.43 5.62 -14.99
CA TYR A 73 -6.09 5.18 -13.76
C TYR A 73 -7.59 5.54 -13.75
N GLY A 74 -8.39 4.72 -13.05
CA GLY A 74 -9.83 4.94 -12.92
C GLY A 74 -10.67 4.63 -14.16
N ARG A 75 -10.12 4.03 -15.23
CA ARG A 75 -10.88 3.71 -16.47
C ARG A 75 -12.09 2.80 -16.28
N ALA A 76 -12.08 1.95 -15.26
CA ALA A 76 -13.15 1.05 -14.89
C ALA A 76 -14.04 1.57 -13.74
N PHE A 77 -13.76 2.77 -13.20
CA PHE A 77 -14.72 3.46 -12.34
C PHE A 77 -15.98 3.85 -13.14
N PRO A 78 -17.15 4.00 -12.49
CA PRO A 78 -18.35 4.48 -13.16
C PRO A 78 -18.08 5.71 -14.02
N ALA A 79 -18.62 5.70 -15.24
CA ALA A 79 -18.33 6.72 -16.24
C ALA A 79 -18.59 8.13 -15.71
N GLY A 80 -17.61 9.03 -15.89
CA GLY A 80 -17.68 10.42 -15.44
C GLY A 80 -17.09 10.69 -14.05
N VAL A 81 -16.66 9.66 -13.30
CA VAL A 81 -15.89 9.86 -12.06
C VAL A 81 -14.42 10.09 -12.43
N PRO A 82 -13.81 11.24 -12.08
CA PRO A 82 -12.40 11.47 -12.34
C PRO A 82 -11.51 10.47 -11.57
N PRO A 83 -10.28 10.18 -12.06
CA PRO A 83 -9.37 9.27 -11.37
C PRO A 83 -9.13 9.78 -9.94
N SER A 84 -9.45 8.96 -8.94
CA SER A 84 -9.44 9.42 -7.55
C SER A 84 -8.03 9.51 -6.94
N GLY A 85 -7.01 8.97 -7.61
CA GLY A 85 -5.71 8.70 -7.00
C GLY A 85 -5.48 7.23 -6.62
N ARG A 86 -6.41 6.32 -6.97
CA ARG A 86 -6.23 4.87 -6.83
C ARG A 86 -5.27 4.35 -7.89
N PHE A 87 -4.25 3.62 -7.48
CA PHE A 87 -3.29 2.95 -8.39
C PHE A 87 -3.91 1.70 -9.06
N SER A 88 -5.07 1.86 -9.68
CA SER A 88 -5.86 0.83 -10.33
C SER A 88 -6.77 1.47 -11.39
N ASP A 89 -7.26 0.66 -12.34
CA ASP A 89 -8.35 1.08 -13.23
C ASP A 89 -9.67 1.24 -12.45
N GLY A 90 -9.77 0.66 -11.25
CA GLY A 90 -11.01 0.59 -10.49
C GLY A 90 -10.79 0.62 -8.98
N LYS A 91 -11.72 0.00 -8.26
CA LYS A 91 -11.69 -0.19 -6.80
C LYS A 91 -10.39 -0.88 -6.35
N LEU A 92 -9.89 -0.49 -5.18
CA LEU A 92 -8.84 -1.19 -4.44
C LEU A 92 -9.43 -2.33 -3.62
N ILE A 93 -8.58 -3.24 -3.12
CA ILE A 93 -9.02 -4.34 -2.25
C ILE A 93 -9.77 -3.84 -1.00
N THR A 94 -9.33 -2.71 -0.44
CA THR A 94 -9.97 -2.06 0.71
C THR A 94 -11.40 -1.62 0.41
N ASP A 95 -11.69 -1.16 -0.81
CA ASP A 95 -13.05 -0.79 -1.23
C ASP A 95 -13.98 -2.01 -1.26
N TYR A 96 -13.49 -3.15 -1.72
CA TYR A 96 -14.25 -4.40 -1.70
C TYR A 96 -14.50 -4.89 -0.27
N ILE A 97 -13.50 -4.75 0.62
CA ILE A 97 -13.63 -5.15 2.03
C ILE A 97 -14.67 -4.29 2.75
N VAL A 98 -14.61 -2.97 2.66
CA VAL A 98 -15.61 -2.10 3.33
C VAL A 98 -17.02 -2.29 2.77
N ALA A 99 -17.16 -2.58 1.48
CA ALA A 99 -18.44 -2.87 0.87
C ALA A 99 -18.99 -4.23 1.33
N ALA A 100 -18.14 -5.25 1.42
CA ALA A 100 -18.52 -6.57 1.93
C ALA A 100 -18.92 -6.54 3.41
N LEU A 101 -18.30 -5.67 4.20
CA LEU A 101 -18.67 -5.43 5.61
C LEU A 101 -19.92 -4.54 5.77
N GLY A 102 -20.47 -3.99 4.68
CA GLY A 102 -21.63 -3.10 4.74
C GLY A 102 -21.34 -1.72 5.36
N ILE A 103 -20.07 -1.31 5.42
CA ILE A 103 -19.64 -0.05 6.04
C ILE A 103 -19.84 1.13 5.07
N LYS A 104 -19.33 0.99 3.84
CA LYS A 104 -19.35 2.02 2.79
C LYS A 104 -18.96 1.41 1.44
N ASP A 105 -19.24 2.11 0.33
CA ASP A 105 -18.91 1.61 -1.02
C ASP A 105 -17.43 1.74 -1.39
N LEU A 106 -16.75 2.74 -0.83
CA LEU A 106 -15.36 3.11 -1.10
C LEU A 106 -14.70 3.56 0.20
N LEU A 107 -13.47 3.12 0.44
CA LEU A 107 -12.64 3.63 1.53
C LEU A 107 -12.02 4.98 1.10
N PRO A 108 -12.27 6.09 1.82
CA PRO A 108 -11.73 7.39 1.45
C PRO A 108 -10.25 7.54 1.81
N ALA A 109 -9.58 8.46 1.12
CA ALA A 109 -8.25 8.93 1.52
C ALA A 109 -8.40 9.84 2.75
N TYR A 110 -7.58 9.63 3.78
CA TYR A 110 -7.59 10.48 4.97
C TYR A 110 -7.29 11.95 4.65
N HIS A 111 -6.42 12.20 3.66
CA HIS A 111 -6.03 13.55 3.23
C HIS A 111 -6.91 14.12 2.11
N ALA A 112 -8.02 13.46 1.74
CA ALA A 112 -8.97 14.02 0.79
C ALA A 112 -9.67 15.27 1.37
N SER A 113 -10.02 16.24 0.51
CA SER A 113 -10.89 17.34 0.94
C SER A 113 -12.25 16.78 1.35
N GLY A 114 -12.68 17.07 2.57
CA GLY A 114 -14.03 16.75 3.03
C GLY A 114 -14.17 15.42 3.77
N VAL A 115 -13.11 14.86 4.36
CA VAL A 115 -13.25 13.77 5.33
C VAL A 115 -14.18 14.22 6.45
N THR A 116 -15.35 13.59 6.50
CA THR A 116 -16.40 13.93 7.47
C THR A 116 -16.13 13.24 8.81
N HIS A 117 -16.85 13.66 9.85
CA HIS A 117 -16.86 12.91 11.11
C HIS A 117 -17.34 11.46 10.90
N ALA A 118 -18.30 11.23 10.01
CA ALA A 118 -18.77 9.88 9.69
C ALA A 118 -17.65 9.04 9.06
N ASP A 119 -16.86 9.62 8.14
CA ASP A 119 -15.69 8.95 7.56
C ASP A 119 -14.64 8.64 8.62
N ALA A 120 -14.38 9.58 9.52
CA ALA A 120 -13.48 9.38 10.65
C ALA A 120 -13.90 8.19 11.52
N THR A 121 -15.20 8.03 11.79
CA THR A 121 -15.72 6.96 12.66
C THR A 121 -15.98 5.63 11.96
N THR A 122 -15.96 5.59 10.63
CA THR A 122 -16.19 4.38 9.82
C THR A 122 -14.96 3.94 9.00
N GLY A 123 -13.85 4.66 9.14
CA GLY A 123 -12.57 4.25 8.59
C GLY A 123 -12.13 5.03 7.35
N ALA A 124 -10.82 5.17 7.21
CA ALA A 124 -10.13 5.81 6.09
C ALA A 124 -8.81 5.09 5.80
N SER A 125 -8.26 5.29 4.61
CA SER A 125 -6.89 4.87 4.29
C SER A 125 -5.91 5.99 4.56
N PHE A 126 -4.83 5.65 5.26
CA PHE A 126 -3.64 6.48 5.47
C PHE A 126 -2.51 6.10 4.51
N ALA A 127 -2.67 5.03 3.73
CA ALA A 127 -1.65 4.54 2.81
C ALA A 127 -1.23 5.61 1.78
N SER A 128 0.03 5.54 1.36
CA SER A 128 0.65 6.53 0.47
C SER A 128 1.45 5.80 -0.60
N GLY A 129 1.09 5.99 -1.88
CA GLY A 129 1.78 5.37 -3.01
C GLY A 129 3.29 5.57 -2.96
N GLY A 130 4.08 4.52 -3.19
CA GLY A 130 5.56 4.57 -3.11
C GLY A 130 6.13 4.54 -1.70
N SER A 131 5.30 4.51 -0.65
CA SER A 131 5.77 4.29 0.72
C SER A 131 6.30 2.87 0.93
N GLY A 132 7.01 2.67 2.03
CA GLY A 132 7.64 1.42 2.40
C GLY A 132 7.78 1.28 3.92
N LEU A 133 8.35 0.14 4.35
CA LEU A 133 8.69 -0.11 5.74
C LEU A 133 9.97 0.61 6.17
N ASP A 134 10.80 0.98 5.21
CA ASP A 134 12.01 1.76 5.37
C ASP A 134 11.74 3.21 4.95
N ASP A 135 11.95 4.16 5.87
CA ASP A 135 11.65 5.58 5.62
C ASP A 135 12.42 6.14 4.41
N ILE A 136 13.59 5.57 4.06
CA ILE A 136 14.35 6.01 2.88
C ILE A 136 13.55 5.79 1.58
N THR A 137 12.71 4.75 1.52
CA THR A 137 11.85 4.44 0.38
C THR A 137 10.91 5.61 0.10
N ALA A 138 10.20 6.06 1.14
CA ALA A 138 9.23 7.14 1.01
C ALA A 138 9.92 8.49 0.74
N HIS A 139 11.05 8.76 1.41
CA HIS A 139 11.80 10.00 1.21
C HIS A 139 12.35 10.15 -0.22
N ALA A 140 12.78 9.05 -0.84
CA ALA A 140 13.32 9.06 -2.20
C ALA A 140 12.33 9.59 -3.25
N VAL A 141 11.02 9.44 -2.99
CA VAL A 141 9.95 9.88 -3.90
C VAL A 141 9.01 10.93 -3.28
N MET A 142 9.40 11.52 -2.15
CA MET A 142 8.67 12.59 -1.45
C MET A 142 7.22 12.23 -1.10
N VAL A 143 7.02 11.03 -0.54
CA VAL A 143 5.70 10.53 -0.10
C VAL A 143 5.68 10.29 1.41
N SER A 144 4.50 10.00 1.98
CA SER A 144 4.37 9.80 3.44
C SER A 144 5.04 8.50 3.89
N THR A 145 5.87 8.58 4.93
CA THR A 145 6.45 7.38 5.58
C THR A 145 5.38 6.61 6.33
N PHE A 146 5.58 5.31 6.57
CA PHE A 146 4.66 4.50 7.38
C PHE A 146 4.46 5.11 8.78
N SER A 147 5.54 5.64 9.37
CA SER A 147 5.50 6.36 10.64
C SER A 147 4.55 7.57 10.61
N SER A 148 4.58 8.37 9.53
CA SER A 148 3.65 9.49 9.35
C SER A 148 2.19 9.04 9.22
N GLN A 149 1.93 7.90 8.57
CA GLN A 149 0.59 7.33 8.46
C GLN A 149 0.03 6.94 9.85
N ILE A 150 0.86 6.39 10.74
CA ILE A 150 0.47 6.10 12.13
C ILE A 150 0.22 7.40 12.91
N ALA A 151 1.03 8.45 12.70
CA ALA A 151 0.82 9.75 13.32
C ALA A 151 -0.52 10.38 12.88
N ASP A 152 -0.87 10.25 11.60
CA ASP A 152 -2.17 10.67 11.08
C ASP A 152 -3.33 9.92 11.75
N PHE A 153 -3.18 8.61 11.99
CA PHE A 153 -4.17 7.84 12.75
C PHE A 153 -4.29 8.29 14.21
N GLN A 154 -3.17 8.58 14.87
CA GLN A 154 -3.18 9.15 16.22
C GLN A 154 -3.90 10.51 16.25
N GLN A 155 -3.70 11.35 15.23
CA GLN A 155 -4.41 12.61 15.09
C GLN A 155 -5.92 12.38 14.86
N LEU A 156 -6.29 11.37 14.08
CA LEU A 156 -7.69 10.99 13.89
C LEU A 156 -8.35 10.60 15.22
N LEU A 157 -7.73 9.72 16.00
CA LEU A 157 -8.22 9.32 17.32
C LEU A 157 -8.39 10.54 18.24
N SER A 158 -7.42 11.46 18.22
CA SER A 158 -7.48 12.69 19.00
C SER A 158 -8.66 13.59 18.62
N ARG A 159 -9.03 13.62 17.32
CA ARG A 159 -10.19 14.38 16.82
C ARG A 159 -11.53 13.73 17.15
N ILE A 160 -11.59 12.40 17.19
CA ILE A 160 -12.78 11.64 17.60
C ILE A 160 -13.02 11.83 19.11
N GLY A 161 -11.95 11.74 19.91
CA GLY A 161 -12.01 11.93 21.36
C GLY A 161 -12.53 10.71 22.13
N GLU A 162 -12.22 10.66 23.43
CA GLU A 162 -12.64 9.57 24.32
C GLU A 162 -14.09 9.75 24.82
N PRO A 163 -14.84 8.65 25.08
CA PRO A 163 -14.42 7.24 25.01
C PRO A 163 -14.57 6.59 23.62
N GLN A 164 -15.06 7.33 22.64
CA GLN A 164 -15.39 6.80 21.31
C GLN A 164 -14.15 6.35 20.54
N ALA A 165 -13.05 7.08 20.66
CA ALA A 165 -11.77 6.74 20.03
C ALA A 165 -11.27 5.34 20.45
N ALA A 166 -11.28 5.05 21.76
CA ALA A 166 -10.91 3.73 22.27
C ALA A 166 -11.82 2.60 21.73
N ASP A 167 -13.14 2.84 21.67
CA ASP A 167 -14.09 1.84 21.16
C ASP A 167 -13.86 1.55 19.67
N ILE A 168 -13.67 2.60 18.87
CA ILE A 168 -13.38 2.48 17.44
C ILE A 168 -12.06 1.74 17.25
N ALA A 169 -10.97 2.15 17.91
CA ALA A 169 -9.68 1.50 17.75
C ALA A 169 -9.73 0.01 18.10
N ALA A 170 -10.43 -0.36 19.19
CA ALA A 170 -10.52 -1.74 19.65
C ALA A 170 -11.35 -2.66 18.76
N LYS A 171 -12.40 -2.13 18.10
CA LYS A 171 -13.32 -2.93 17.27
C LYS A 171 -13.02 -2.89 15.78
N SER A 172 -12.21 -1.94 15.32
CA SER A 172 -11.92 -1.77 13.89
C SER A 172 -10.98 -2.81 13.33
N LEU A 173 -11.01 -2.95 12.00
CA LEU A 173 -10.08 -3.76 11.23
C LEU A 173 -8.94 -2.89 10.67
N PHE A 174 -7.71 -3.35 10.83
CA PHE A 174 -6.50 -2.65 10.37
C PHE A 174 -5.87 -3.46 9.23
N ILE A 175 -5.73 -2.85 8.06
CA ILE A 175 -5.17 -3.52 6.86
C ILE A 175 -3.83 -2.89 6.53
N LEU A 176 -2.78 -3.70 6.51
CA LEU A 176 -1.41 -3.25 6.30
C LEU A 176 -0.83 -3.92 5.04
N SER A 177 -0.21 -3.14 4.15
CA SER A 177 0.52 -3.66 2.98
C SER A 177 1.69 -2.75 2.59
N ALA A 178 2.91 -3.23 2.84
CA ALA A 178 4.15 -2.53 2.52
C ALA A 178 5.30 -3.56 2.38
N GLY A 179 6.47 -3.11 1.92
CA GLY A 179 7.65 -3.95 1.73
C GLY A 179 8.08 -4.10 0.27
N THR A 180 7.12 -4.10 -0.66
CA THR A 180 7.39 -4.30 -2.10
C THR A 180 8.32 -3.22 -2.65
N ASN A 181 8.05 -1.95 -2.32
CA ASN A 181 8.87 -0.82 -2.76
C ASN A 181 10.27 -0.86 -2.13
N ASP A 182 10.39 -1.28 -0.87
CA ASP A 182 11.67 -1.36 -0.17
C ASP A 182 12.61 -2.35 -0.88
N VAL A 183 12.14 -3.56 -1.18
CA VAL A 183 12.93 -4.59 -1.87
C VAL A 183 13.21 -4.22 -3.32
N THR A 184 12.19 -3.78 -4.06
CA THR A 184 12.35 -3.48 -5.49
C THR A 184 13.18 -2.22 -5.72
N MET A 185 12.85 -1.11 -5.07
CA MET A 185 13.49 0.18 -5.31
C MET A 185 14.86 0.28 -4.61
N ASN A 186 14.97 -0.06 -3.32
CA ASN A 186 16.19 0.21 -2.55
C ASN A 186 17.23 -0.91 -2.56
N TYR A 187 16.83 -2.13 -2.93
CA TYR A 187 17.74 -3.27 -2.97
C TYR A 187 18.07 -3.67 -4.41
N TYR A 188 17.05 -3.84 -5.26
CA TYR A 188 17.27 -4.30 -6.63
C TYR A 188 17.57 -3.18 -7.62
N ASP A 189 16.78 -2.10 -7.66
CA ASP A 189 16.89 -1.08 -8.71
C ASP A 189 17.93 -0.02 -8.38
N LEU A 190 17.96 0.44 -7.14
CA LEU A 190 18.97 1.35 -6.61
C LEU A 190 19.67 0.64 -5.45
N PRO A 191 20.90 0.14 -5.61
CA PRO A 191 21.53 -0.76 -4.62
C PRO A 191 22.03 -0.04 -3.36
N PHE A 192 21.41 1.06 -2.94
CA PHE A 192 21.79 1.80 -1.73
C PHE A 192 21.72 0.92 -0.48
N ARG A 193 20.67 0.08 -0.37
CA ARG A 193 20.56 -0.86 0.76
C ARG A 193 21.41 -2.11 0.55
N ALA A 194 21.71 -2.52 -0.68
CA ALA A 194 22.68 -3.60 -0.93
C ALA A 194 24.11 -3.23 -0.45
N LEU A 195 24.46 -1.94 -0.40
CA LEU A 195 25.73 -1.47 0.18
C LEU A 195 25.78 -1.54 1.71
N GLN A 196 24.63 -1.49 2.39
CA GLN A 196 24.52 -1.50 3.85
C GLN A 196 24.15 -2.89 4.40
N TYR A 197 23.40 -3.66 3.62
CA TYR A 197 22.96 -5.02 3.92
C TYR A 197 23.57 -5.95 2.87
N PRO A 198 24.70 -6.61 3.19
CA PRO A 198 25.43 -7.45 2.24
C PRO A 198 24.62 -8.60 1.65
N THR A 199 23.54 -9.00 2.32
CA THR A 199 22.58 -9.99 1.84
C THR A 199 21.17 -9.40 1.87
N ILE A 200 20.33 -9.82 0.93
CA ILE A 200 18.92 -9.43 0.92
C ILE A 200 18.19 -9.95 2.16
N ASP A 201 18.62 -11.11 2.66
CA ASP A 201 18.08 -11.71 3.86
C ASP A 201 18.27 -10.83 5.11
N ALA A 202 19.41 -10.15 5.23
CA ALA A 202 19.65 -9.17 6.30
C ALA A 202 18.75 -7.94 6.14
N TYR A 203 18.45 -7.52 4.90
CA TYR A 203 17.49 -6.44 4.66
C TYR A 203 16.06 -6.88 4.97
N HIS A 204 15.68 -8.12 4.65
CA HIS A 204 14.40 -8.69 5.05
C HIS A 204 14.20 -8.65 6.56
N ASP A 205 15.22 -9.04 7.34
CA ASP A 205 15.15 -9.00 8.81
C ASP A 205 14.92 -7.58 9.33
N TYR A 206 15.61 -6.59 8.74
CA TYR A 206 15.37 -5.18 9.05
C TYR A 206 13.94 -4.74 8.73
N LEU A 207 13.43 -5.03 7.53
CA LEU A 207 12.07 -4.67 7.13
C LEU A 207 11.01 -5.32 8.03
N ILE A 208 11.19 -6.59 8.39
CA ILE A 208 10.29 -7.29 9.32
C ILE A 208 10.32 -6.63 10.70
N SER A 209 11.50 -6.23 11.19
CA SER A 209 11.61 -5.52 12.48
C SER A 209 10.85 -4.18 12.46
N CYS A 210 10.92 -3.43 11.35
CA CYS A 210 10.12 -2.22 11.17
C CYS A 210 8.62 -2.55 11.17
N TYR A 211 8.21 -3.59 10.44
CA TYR A 211 6.80 -3.96 10.35
C TYR A 211 6.22 -4.36 11.72
N GLN A 212 6.98 -5.14 12.51
CA GLN A 212 6.62 -5.49 13.88
C GLN A 212 6.47 -4.24 14.77
N SER A 213 7.40 -3.29 14.67
CA SER A 213 7.34 -2.02 15.41
C SER A 213 6.09 -1.20 15.06
N TYR A 214 5.72 -1.14 13.78
CA TYR A 214 4.52 -0.44 13.33
C TYR A 214 3.24 -1.09 13.82
N ILE A 215 3.15 -2.43 13.74
CA ILE A 215 1.99 -3.17 14.29
C ILE A 215 1.89 -2.96 15.80
N GLN A 216 3.01 -3.03 16.53
CA GLN A 216 3.04 -2.74 17.97
C GLN A 216 2.60 -1.31 18.29
N SER A 217 2.96 -0.33 17.45
CA SER A 217 2.55 1.06 17.63
C SER A 217 1.04 1.22 17.45
N LEU A 218 0.47 0.62 16.41
CA LEU A 218 -0.99 0.58 16.21
C LEU A 218 -1.70 -0.17 17.36
N TYR A 219 -1.13 -1.27 17.83
CA TYR A 219 -1.67 -2.02 18.97
C TYR A 219 -1.71 -1.18 20.26
N LYS A 220 -0.67 -0.38 20.51
CA LYS A 220 -0.63 0.59 21.63
C LYS A 220 -1.69 1.69 21.48
N LEU A 221 -2.08 2.03 20.24
CA LEU A 221 -3.19 2.94 19.95
C LEU A 221 -4.58 2.27 20.03
N GLY A 222 -4.66 1.00 20.45
CA GLY A 222 -5.91 0.29 20.67
C GLY A 222 -6.29 -0.71 19.58
N ALA A 223 -5.54 -0.79 18.47
CA ALA A 223 -5.83 -1.74 17.39
C ALA A 223 -5.74 -3.20 17.88
N ARG A 224 -6.70 -4.04 17.47
CA ARG A 224 -6.74 -5.46 17.86
C ARG A 224 -6.89 -6.43 16.70
N ARG A 225 -7.46 -6.02 15.57
CA ARG A 225 -7.71 -6.92 14.42
C ARG A 225 -6.89 -6.45 13.23
N PHE A 226 -5.93 -7.25 12.81
CA PHE A 226 -5.01 -6.92 11.74
C PHE A 226 -5.13 -7.90 10.57
N ILE A 227 -5.05 -7.38 9.35
CA ILE A 227 -4.72 -8.12 8.13
C ILE A 227 -3.41 -7.54 7.62
N VAL A 228 -2.39 -8.38 7.44
CA VAL A 228 -1.05 -7.96 7.04
C VAL A 228 -0.69 -8.69 5.75
N ALA A 229 -0.73 -7.98 4.63
CA ALA A 229 -0.36 -8.54 3.35
C ALA A 229 1.16 -8.73 3.25
N GLY A 230 1.57 -9.89 2.77
CA GLY A 230 2.94 -10.12 2.31
C GLY A 230 3.22 -9.52 0.94
N MET A 231 4.46 -9.69 0.47
CA MET A 231 4.87 -9.24 -0.85
C MET A 231 4.30 -10.15 -1.94
N PRO A 232 3.79 -9.60 -3.06
CA PRO A 232 3.42 -10.40 -4.22
C PRO A 232 4.67 -10.97 -4.92
N PRO A 233 4.53 -11.80 -5.97
CA PRO A 233 5.65 -12.20 -6.81
C PRO A 233 6.31 -10.99 -7.53
N VAL A 234 7.26 -10.33 -6.87
CA VAL A 234 7.83 -9.04 -7.32
C VAL A 234 8.61 -9.15 -8.63
N GLY A 235 9.20 -10.32 -8.92
CA GLY A 235 9.88 -10.59 -10.19
C GLY A 235 8.93 -10.62 -11.38
N CYS A 236 7.62 -10.72 -11.15
CA CYS A 236 6.60 -10.63 -12.17
C CYS A 236 6.09 -9.21 -12.41
N LEU A 237 6.51 -8.23 -11.60
CA LEU A 237 6.10 -6.84 -11.80
C LEU A 237 6.63 -6.32 -13.14
N PRO A 238 5.80 -5.60 -13.93
CA PRO A 238 6.21 -5.11 -15.24
C PRO A 238 7.52 -4.33 -15.23
N MET A 239 7.73 -3.49 -14.22
CA MET A 239 8.97 -2.72 -14.05
C MET A 239 10.20 -3.61 -13.86
N GLN A 240 10.12 -4.61 -12.97
CA GLN A 240 11.23 -5.54 -12.73
C GLN A 240 11.54 -6.36 -13.98
N LYS A 241 10.51 -6.86 -14.67
CA LYS A 241 10.70 -7.56 -15.94
C LYS A 241 11.41 -6.70 -16.98
N SER A 242 11.02 -5.43 -17.12
CA SER A 242 11.62 -4.50 -18.08
C SER A 242 13.08 -4.19 -17.73
N LEU A 243 13.37 -3.86 -16.46
CA LEU A 243 14.72 -3.50 -16.02
C LEU A 243 15.69 -4.70 -15.98
N ARG A 244 15.18 -5.93 -16.00
CA ARG A 244 16.00 -7.17 -16.01
C ARG A 244 15.97 -7.90 -17.35
N GLY A 245 15.43 -7.28 -18.41
CA GLY A 245 15.43 -7.87 -19.76
C GLY A 245 14.53 -9.09 -19.93
N GLN A 246 13.53 -9.29 -19.06
CA GLN A 246 12.57 -10.39 -19.12
C GLN A 246 11.31 -10.08 -19.97
N GLN A 247 11.39 -9.05 -20.80
CA GLN A 247 10.34 -8.73 -21.77
C GLN A 247 10.71 -9.28 -23.16
N PRO A 248 9.73 -9.72 -23.96
CA PRO A 248 9.98 -10.08 -25.35
C PRO A 248 10.61 -8.91 -26.13
N PRO A 249 11.56 -9.17 -27.06
CA PRO A 249 12.07 -10.48 -27.46
C PRO A 249 13.26 -10.99 -26.64
N LEU A 250 13.75 -10.20 -25.66
CA LEU A 250 15.01 -10.45 -24.95
C LEU A 250 14.89 -11.57 -23.91
N GLY A 251 13.71 -11.71 -23.30
CA GLY A 251 13.42 -12.73 -22.31
C GLY A 251 11.94 -13.04 -22.24
N HIS A 252 11.58 -14.01 -21.40
CA HIS A 252 10.21 -14.44 -21.16
C HIS A 252 10.06 -14.86 -19.69
N GLY A 253 8.90 -14.56 -19.10
CA GLY A 253 8.61 -14.94 -17.72
C GLY A 253 9.00 -13.88 -16.69
N CYS A 254 9.11 -14.30 -15.43
CA CYS A 254 9.41 -13.45 -14.29
C CYS A 254 10.90 -13.54 -13.93
N VAL A 255 11.37 -12.65 -13.06
CA VAL A 255 12.71 -12.77 -12.45
C VAL A 255 12.61 -13.76 -11.28
N ASP A 256 12.88 -15.05 -11.54
CA ASP A 256 12.65 -16.14 -10.58
C ASP A 256 13.37 -15.93 -9.23
N LEU A 257 14.63 -15.49 -9.26
CA LEU A 257 15.37 -15.19 -8.04
C LEU A 257 14.66 -14.17 -7.14
N GLN A 258 14.06 -13.12 -7.73
CA GLN A 258 13.32 -12.15 -6.93
C GLN A 258 12.06 -12.76 -6.32
N ASN A 259 11.39 -13.67 -7.03
CA ASN A 259 10.22 -14.38 -6.53
C ASN A 259 10.57 -15.36 -5.39
N GLU A 260 11.70 -16.05 -5.49
CA GLU A 260 12.21 -16.92 -4.42
C GLU A 260 12.56 -16.13 -3.16
N GLU A 261 13.20 -14.96 -3.31
CA GLU A 261 13.54 -14.12 -2.16
C GLU A 261 12.29 -13.60 -1.43
N VAL A 262 11.26 -13.15 -2.16
CA VAL A 262 10.02 -12.70 -1.51
C VAL A 262 9.22 -13.85 -0.89
N GLN A 263 9.34 -15.09 -1.39
CA GLN A 263 8.79 -16.25 -0.69
C GLN A 263 9.48 -16.47 0.66
N ARG A 264 10.81 -16.31 0.74
CA ARG A 264 11.55 -16.38 2.00
C ARG A 264 11.17 -15.24 2.95
N TYR A 265 11.05 -14.01 2.44
CA TYR A 265 10.53 -12.87 3.21
C TYR A 265 9.15 -13.18 3.80
N ASN A 266 8.22 -13.66 2.96
CA ASN A 266 6.85 -13.96 3.37
C ASN A 266 6.78 -15.07 4.43
N ALA A 267 7.64 -16.08 4.34
CA ALA A 267 7.73 -17.13 5.36
C ALA A 267 8.23 -16.57 6.71
N LYS A 268 9.26 -15.70 6.68
CA LYS A 268 9.75 -15.00 7.89
C LYS A 268 8.70 -14.06 8.47
N LEU A 269 7.97 -13.33 7.63
CA LEU A 269 6.90 -12.43 8.05
C LEU A 269 5.79 -13.21 8.77
N GLN A 270 5.31 -14.32 8.21
CA GLN A 270 4.30 -15.16 8.88
C GLN A 270 4.74 -15.64 10.27
N GLN A 271 6.01 -16.06 10.41
CA GLN A 271 6.55 -16.45 11.72
C GLN A 271 6.60 -15.27 12.70
N ALA A 272 7.05 -14.11 12.23
CA ALA A 272 7.13 -12.88 13.03
C ALA A 272 5.75 -12.38 13.48
N LEU A 273 4.73 -12.48 12.61
CA LEU A 273 3.34 -12.12 12.92
C LEU A 273 2.72 -13.09 13.94
N ALA A 274 2.95 -14.40 13.80
CA ALA A 274 2.48 -15.39 14.77
C ALA A 274 3.09 -15.17 16.16
N ALA A 275 4.39 -14.87 16.22
CA ALA A 275 5.06 -14.54 17.48
C ALA A 275 4.50 -13.23 18.09
N LEU A 276 4.22 -12.23 17.25
CA LEU A 276 3.65 -10.97 17.69
C LEU A 276 2.23 -11.11 18.22
N GLU A 277 1.38 -11.91 17.56
CA GLU A 277 0.02 -12.23 18.03
C GLU A 277 0.08 -12.94 19.39
N ALA A 278 0.92 -13.96 19.54
CA ALA A 278 1.09 -14.68 20.80
C ALA A 278 1.52 -13.77 21.96
N ALA A 279 2.28 -12.71 21.67
CA ALA A 279 2.72 -11.71 22.64
C ALA A 279 1.71 -10.57 22.88
N SER A 280 0.65 -10.46 22.08
CA SER A 280 -0.27 -9.32 22.07
C SER A 280 -1.67 -9.74 22.53
N ALA A 281 -1.93 -9.65 23.84
CA ALA A 281 -3.19 -10.07 24.44
C ALA A 281 -4.42 -9.44 23.75
N GLY A 282 -5.32 -10.30 23.27
CA GLY A 282 -6.56 -9.87 22.59
C GLY A 282 -6.37 -9.35 21.17
N ALA A 283 -5.15 -9.39 20.61
CA ALA A 283 -4.95 -9.16 19.19
C ALA A 283 -5.25 -10.42 18.38
N SER A 284 -5.65 -10.22 17.12
CA SER A 284 -5.71 -11.24 16.09
C SER A 284 -5.05 -10.68 14.83
N ILE A 285 -4.09 -11.40 14.28
CA ILE A 285 -3.25 -10.97 13.16
C ILE A 285 -3.35 -12.03 12.06
N SER A 286 -4.04 -11.69 10.98
CA SER A 286 -4.14 -12.53 9.79
C SER A 286 -3.12 -12.12 8.74
N TYR A 287 -2.55 -13.11 8.04
CA TYR A 287 -1.70 -12.94 6.87
C TYR A 287 -2.49 -13.29 5.60
#